data_AF-A0A2S9X6T6-F1
#
_entry.id   AF-A0A2S9X6T6-F1
#
_cell.length_a   1.000
_cell.length_b   1.000
_cell.length_c   1.000
_cell.angle_alpha   90.00
_cell.angle_beta   90.00
_cell.angle_gamma   90.00
#
_symmetry.space_group_name_H-M   'P 1'
#
loop_
_entity.id
_entity.type
_entity.pdbx_description
1 polymer ?
#
loop_
_entity_poly.entity_id
_entity_poly.type
_entity_poly.pdbx_seq_one_letter_code
_entity_poly.pdbx_strand_id
1 'polypeptide(L)'
;MLIAITGCALALTACVSPQELHAMDQNACASFGFQPGTDGFAKCMMKQSEKRSQENRARMEEAQKQLNAPAQPAAPSTTVIVIPADGKAKLPDCRMQDPGVTLNSDGKWVGPNCTPAN
;
A
#
# COMPACT_ATOMS: atom_id res chain seq x y z
N MET A 1 -26.50 -30.38 3.10
CA MET A 1 -25.53 -29.95 2.07
C MET A 1 -24.65 -28.88 2.68
N LEU A 2 -23.40 -29.23 2.95
CA LEU A 2 -22.40 -28.38 3.56
C LEU A 2 -21.29 -28.18 2.52
N ILE A 3 -20.83 -26.93 2.40
CA ILE A 3 -19.62 -26.45 1.71
C ILE A 3 -19.79 -26.08 0.23
N ALA A 4 -20.09 -24.80 -0.01
CA ALA A 4 -19.67 -24.06 -1.19
C ALA A 4 -19.62 -22.55 -0.87
N ILE A 5 -18.75 -22.16 0.07
CA ILE A 5 -18.32 -20.76 0.22
C ILE A 5 -16.80 -20.76 0.09
N THR A 6 -16.34 -21.10 -1.11
CA THR A 6 -14.93 -20.98 -1.49
C THR A 6 -14.83 -19.91 -2.56
N GLY A 7 -14.14 -18.82 -2.24
CA GLY A 7 -13.63 -17.89 -3.25
C GLY A 7 -14.42 -16.59 -3.40
N CYS A 8 -14.28 -15.69 -2.43
CA CYS A 8 -14.37 -14.26 -2.68
C CYS A 8 -13.63 -13.53 -1.55
N ALA A 9 -12.29 -13.55 -1.60
CA ALA A 9 -11.50 -12.50 -0.95
C ALA A 9 -11.76 -11.21 -1.73
N LEU A 10 -12.94 -10.63 -1.55
CA LEU A 10 -13.32 -9.34 -2.11
C LEU A 10 -12.40 -8.32 -1.45
N ALA A 11 -11.53 -7.70 -2.25
CA ALA A 11 -10.96 -6.43 -1.90
C ALA A 11 -12.11 -5.52 -1.45
N LEU A 12 -12.11 -5.10 -0.20
CA LEU A 12 -13.15 -4.27 0.40
C LEU A 12 -13.05 -2.86 -0.18
N THR A 13 -13.44 -2.67 -1.45
CA THR A 13 -13.78 -1.35 -1.97
C THR A 13 -15.14 -1.02 -1.37
N ALA A 14 -15.16 -0.29 -0.25
CA ALA A 14 -16.40 0.23 0.30
C ALA A 14 -17.00 1.22 -0.71
N CYS A 15 -18.00 0.76 -1.46
CA CYS A 15 -18.80 1.62 -2.33
C CYS A 15 -19.67 2.50 -1.44
N VAL A 16 -19.27 3.76 -1.24
CA VAL A 16 -20.14 4.78 -0.65
C VAL A 16 -20.86 5.52 -1.78
N SER A 17 -22.18 5.65 -1.69
CA SER A 17 -22.92 6.43 -2.68
C SER A 17 -22.68 7.95 -2.49
N PRO A 18 -22.81 8.77 -3.54
CA PRO A 18 -22.73 10.23 -3.41
C PRO A 18 -23.72 10.80 -2.39
N GLN A 19 -24.91 10.20 -2.28
CA GLN A 19 -25.97 10.61 -1.36
C GLN A 19 -25.61 10.32 0.10
N GLU A 20 -25.13 9.11 0.40
CA GLU A 20 -24.66 8.76 1.74
C GLU A 20 -23.50 9.64 2.16
N LEU A 21 -22.58 9.89 1.23
CA LEU A 21 -21.43 10.72 1.47
C LEU A 21 -21.81 12.17 1.77
N HIS A 22 -22.78 12.71 1.05
CA HIS A 22 -23.35 14.03 1.32
C HIS A 22 -24.08 14.07 2.68
N ALA A 23 -24.79 13.01 3.07
CA ALA A 23 -25.42 12.91 4.38
C ALA A 23 -24.38 12.83 5.51
N MET A 24 -23.26 12.14 5.30
CA MET A 24 -22.14 12.12 6.25
C MET A 24 -21.53 13.51 6.45
N ASP A 25 -21.32 14.26 5.37
CA ASP A 25 -20.81 15.63 5.45
C ASP A 25 -21.79 16.55 6.19
N GLN A 26 -23.10 16.43 5.91
CA GLN A 26 -24.13 17.18 6.62
C GLN A 26 -24.11 16.86 8.12
N ASN A 27 -24.00 15.58 8.48
CA ASN A 27 -23.93 15.15 9.88
C ASN A 27 -22.66 15.67 10.57
N ALA A 28 -21.51 15.65 9.88
CA ALA A 28 -20.28 16.24 10.40
C ALA A 28 -20.45 17.74 10.64
N CYS A 29 -20.97 18.49 9.68
CA CYS A 29 -21.21 19.93 9.83
C CYS A 29 -22.21 20.24 10.96
N ALA A 30 -23.29 19.47 11.08
CA ALA A 30 -24.23 19.59 12.18
C ALA A 30 -23.59 19.30 13.54
N SER A 31 -22.67 18.32 13.62
CA SER A 31 -21.96 17.97 14.86
C SER A 31 -21.04 19.09 15.36
N PHE A 32 -20.54 19.95 14.47
CA PHE A 32 -19.79 21.16 14.82
C PHE A 32 -20.70 22.32 15.25
N GLY A 33 -22.02 22.15 15.21
CA GLY A 33 -23.01 23.16 15.58
C GLY A 33 -23.45 24.07 14.44
N PHE A 34 -23.04 23.80 13.19
CA PHE A 34 -23.54 24.57 12.05
C PHE A 34 -24.99 24.18 11.75
N GLN A 35 -25.87 25.17 11.67
CA GLN A 35 -27.28 24.93 11.35
C GLN A 35 -27.51 24.89 9.83
N PRO A 36 -28.24 23.90 9.30
CA PRO A 36 -28.60 23.85 7.87
C PRO A 36 -29.26 25.15 7.40
N GLY A 37 -28.95 25.56 6.17
CA GLY A 37 -29.47 26.81 5.58
C GLY A 37 -28.72 28.08 6.00
N THR A 38 -27.67 27.96 6.82
CA THR A 38 -26.80 29.10 7.16
C THR A 38 -25.56 29.15 6.27
N ASP A 39 -24.97 30.34 6.16
CA ASP A 39 -23.68 30.54 5.48
C ASP A 39 -22.55 29.71 6.14
N GLY A 40 -22.58 29.56 7.46
CA GLY A 40 -21.62 28.72 8.19
C GLY A 40 -21.70 27.25 7.79
N PHE A 41 -22.92 26.73 7.62
CA PHE A 41 -23.13 25.37 7.14
C PHE A 41 -22.67 25.19 5.69
N ALA A 42 -22.98 26.15 4.81
CA ALA A 42 -22.52 26.13 3.42
C ALA A 42 -20.98 26.12 3.34
N LYS A 43 -20.31 26.95 4.15
CA LYS A 43 -18.83 26.98 4.25
C LYS A 43 -18.25 25.66 4.76
N CYS A 44 -18.87 25.06 5.77
CA CYS A 44 -18.45 23.73 6.25
C CYS A 44 -18.56 22.67 5.15
N MET A 45 -19.70 22.61 4.45
CA MET A 45 -19.92 21.66 3.35
C MET A 45 -18.93 21.88 2.20
N MET A 46 -18.66 23.14 1.82
CA MET A 46 -17.65 23.46 0.81
C MET A 46 -16.27 22.95 1.23
N LYS A 47 -15.84 23.19 2.47
CA LYS A 47 -14.57 22.71 3.01
C LYS A 47 -14.46 21.18 3.01
N GLN A 48 -15.54 20.47 3.32
CA GLN A 48 -15.59 19.01 3.23
C GLN A 48 -15.40 18.52 1.79
N SER A 49 -16.05 19.17 0.83
CA SER A 49 -15.92 18.84 -0.59
C SER A 49 -14.51 19.09 -1.12
N GLU A 50 -13.88 20.20 -0.73
CA GLU A 50 -12.49 20.53 -1.06
C GLU A 50 -11.51 19.51 -0.47
N LYS A 51 -11.66 19.17 0.81
CA LYS A 51 -10.83 18.15 1.48
C LYS A 51 -10.87 16.83 0.71
N ARG A 52 -12.04 16.40 0.27
CA ARG A 52 -12.19 15.17 -0.52
C ARG A 52 -11.53 15.29 -1.90
N SER A 53 -11.72 16.41 -2.58
CA SER A 53 -11.07 16.65 -3.88
C SER A 53 -9.54 16.59 -3.74
N GLN A 54 -8.99 17.19 -2.69
CA GLN A 54 -7.57 17.15 -2.38
C GLN A 54 -7.08 15.74 -2.07
N GLU A 55 -7.81 14.98 -1.24
CA GLU A 55 -7.48 13.58 -0.96
C GLU A 55 -7.50 12.73 -2.23
N ASN A 56 -8.53 12.88 -3.06
CA ASN A 56 -8.61 12.15 -4.32
C ASN A 56 -7.44 12.51 -5.25
N ARG A 57 -7.06 13.79 -5.32
CA ARG A 57 -5.88 14.24 -6.05
C ARG A 57 -4.59 13.63 -5.51
N ALA A 58 -4.39 13.66 -4.19
CA ALA A 58 -3.22 13.06 -3.57
C ALA A 58 -3.14 11.55 -3.86
N ARG A 59 -4.26 10.83 -3.76
CA ARG A 59 -4.33 9.40 -4.09
C ARG A 59 -4.03 9.13 -5.58
N MET A 60 -4.52 9.97 -6.48
CA MET A 60 -4.21 9.87 -7.91
C MET A 60 -2.73 10.17 -8.18
N GLU A 61 -2.15 11.17 -7.53
CA GLU A 61 -0.72 11.49 -7.61
C GLU A 61 0.15 10.35 -7.08
N GLU A 62 -0.24 9.72 -5.97
CA GLU A 62 0.42 8.52 -5.43
C GLU A 62 0.30 7.33 -6.37
N ALA A 63 -0.90 7.05 -6.90
CA ALA A 63 -1.09 6.00 -7.89
C ALA A 63 -0.27 6.25 -9.16
N GLN A 64 -0.21 7.49 -9.64
CA GLN A 64 0.63 7.88 -10.76
C GLN A 64 2.11 7.71 -10.45
N LYS A 65 2.56 8.08 -9.24
CA LYS A 65 3.95 7.83 -8.79
C LYS A 65 4.28 6.34 -8.74
N GLN A 66 3.33 5.49 -8.39
CA GLN A 66 3.54 4.03 -8.40
C GLN A 66 3.62 3.48 -9.82
N LEU A 67 2.78 3.96 -10.74
CA LEU A 67 2.82 3.57 -12.15
C LEU A 67 4.09 4.06 -12.86
N ASN A 68 4.50 5.29 -12.57
CA ASN A 68 5.69 5.93 -13.12
C ASN A 68 6.93 5.67 -12.27
N ALA A 69 6.81 4.92 -11.17
CA ALA A 69 7.97 4.49 -10.42
C ALA A 69 8.82 3.71 -11.42
N PRO A 70 10.10 4.08 -11.63
CA PRO A 70 10.97 3.21 -12.38
C PRO A 70 10.84 1.83 -11.74
N ALA A 71 10.61 0.78 -12.54
CA ALA A 71 10.74 -0.59 -12.06
C ALA A 71 12.00 -0.58 -11.22
N GLN A 72 11.88 -0.79 -9.90
CA GLN A 72 12.99 -0.61 -8.99
C GLN A 72 14.15 -1.34 -9.66
N PRO A 73 15.22 -0.64 -10.08
CA PRO A 73 16.31 -1.33 -10.74
C PRO A 73 16.66 -2.43 -9.76
N ALA A 74 16.54 -3.69 -10.20
CA ALA A 74 16.93 -4.84 -9.39
C ALA A 74 18.24 -4.40 -8.75
N ALA A 75 18.24 -4.25 -7.42
CA ALA A 75 19.34 -3.56 -6.74
C ALA A 75 20.61 -4.15 -7.32
N PRO A 76 21.54 -3.34 -7.85
CA PRO A 76 22.69 -3.89 -8.52
C PRO A 76 23.27 -4.90 -7.54
N SER A 77 23.45 -6.14 -8.02
CA SER A 77 24.18 -7.21 -7.35
C SER A 77 25.66 -6.83 -7.14
N THR A 78 25.97 -5.55 -6.92
CA THR A 78 27.20 -5.09 -6.32
C THR A 78 27.18 -5.58 -4.90
N THR A 79 27.51 -6.86 -4.79
CA THR A 79 27.97 -7.51 -3.58
C THR A 79 29.01 -6.56 -2.98
N VAL A 80 28.65 -5.85 -1.91
CA VAL A 80 29.67 -5.34 -1.01
C VAL A 80 30.24 -6.60 -0.38
N ILE A 81 31.31 -7.13 -0.99
CA ILE A 81 32.06 -8.23 -0.42
C ILE A 81 32.66 -7.67 0.86
N VAL A 82 31.96 -7.87 1.98
CA VAL A 82 32.56 -7.70 3.29
C VAL A 82 33.60 -8.81 3.36
N ILE A 83 34.89 -8.48 3.26
CA ILE A 83 35.98 -9.44 3.48
C ILE A 83 36.19 -9.46 5.00
N PRO A 84 35.69 -10.46 5.74
CA PRO A 84 35.99 -10.56 7.16
C PRO A 84 37.47 -10.95 7.33
N ALA A 85 38.09 -10.42 8.38
CA ALA A 85 39.54 -10.49 8.61
C ALA A 85 40.08 -11.92 8.84
N ASP A 86 39.20 -12.92 8.96
CA ASP A 86 39.49 -14.34 9.16
C ASP A 86 39.64 -15.14 7.84
N GLY A 87 39.48 -14.49 6.68
CA GLY A 87 39.79 -15.08 5.38
C GLY A 87 38.80 -16.14 4.88
N LYS A 88 37.59 -16.19 5.45
CA LYS A 88 36.50 -17.05 4.97
C LYS A 88 35.34 -16.18 4.48
N ALA A 89 35.09 -16.18 3.18
CA ALA A 89 33.96 -15.44 2.60
C ALA A 89 32.64 -16.01 3.15
N LYS A 90 31.90 -15.21 3.94
CA LYS A 90 30.57 -15.55 4.42
C LYS A 90 29.56 -14.63 3.74
N LEU A 91 28.87 -15.15 2.72
CA LEU A 91 27.81 -14.44 2.00
C LEU A 91 26.58 -14.26 2.94
N PRO A 92 25.79 -13.17 2.85
CA PRO A 92 24.59 -13.00 3.65
C PRO A 92 23.63 -14.19 3.52
N ASP A 93 23.05 -14.61 4.64
CA ASP A 93 21.98 -15.61 4.73
C ASP A 93 20.75 -15.05 4.00
N CYS A 94 20.24 -15.74 2.98
CA CYS A 94 19.11 -15.24 2.20
C CYS A 94 17.83 -15.22 3.03
N ARG A 95 17.18 -14.06 3.13
CA ARG A 95 15.94 -13.85 3.88
C ARG A 95 14.77 -13.60 2.94
N MET A 96 13.57 -13.92 3.40
CA MET A 96 12.32 -13.66 2.68
C MET A 96 12.08 -12.18 2.34
N GLN A 97 12.73 -11.26 3.06
CA GLN A 97 12.61 -9.81 2.82
C GLN A 97 13.49 -9.33 1.65
N ASP A 98 14.39 -10.19 1.14
CA ASP A 98 15.30 -9.82 0.08
C ASP A 98 14.62 -9.86 -1.29
N PRO A 99 14.79 -8.82 -2.14
CA PRO A 99 14.12 -8.73 -3.42
C PRO A 99 14.60 -9.83 -4.38
N GLY A 100 13.66 -10.55 -4.99
CA GLY A 100 13.95 -11.62 -5.94
C GLY A 100 14.34 -12.96 -5.30
N VAL A 101 14.25 -13.08 -3.98
CA VAL A 101 14.41 -14.35 -3.26
C VAL A 101 13.07 -15.10 -3.21
N THR A 102 13.09 -16.37 -3.62
CA THR A 102 11.93 -17.28 -3.61
C THR A 102 12.30 -18.59 -2.91
N LEU A 103 11.29 -19.33 -2.44
CA LEU A 103 11.50 -20.65 -1.85
C LEU A 103 11.38 -21.72 -2.95
N ASN A 104 12.41 -22.55 -3.12
CA ASN A 104 12.33 -23.67 -4.05
C ASN A 104 11.51 -24.84 -3.47
N SER A 105 11.24 -25.86 -4.30
CA SER A 105 10.49 -27.06 -3.89
C SER A 105 11.17 -27.88 -2.80
N ASP A 106 12.48 -27.71 -2.61
CA ASP A 106 13.28 -28.40 -1.58
C ASP A 106 13.32 -27.61 -0.26
N GLY A 107 12.58 -26.50 -0.16
CA GLY A 107 12.53 -25.66 1.04
C GLY A 107 13.77 -24.78 1.24
N LYS A 108 14.59 -24.58 0.21
CA LYS A 108 15.77 -23.70 0.23
C LYS A 108 15.45 -22.35 -0.44
N TRP A 109 15.90 -21.26 0.17
CA TRP A 109 15.78 -19.92 -0.39
C TRP A 109 16.77 -19.74 -1.56
N VAL A 110 16.25 -19.34 -2.72
CA VAL A 110 17.01 -19.14 -3.96
C VAL A 110 16.76 -17.73 -4.50
N GLY A 111 17.81 -17.08 -5.01
CA GLY A 111 17.71 -15.72 -5.55
C GLY A 111 19.04 -15.23 -6.12
N PRO A 112 19.04 -14.12 -6.86
CA PRO A 112 20.27 -13.53 -7.37
C PRO A 112 21.14 -13.12 -6.17
N ASN A 113 22.32 -13.74 -6.03
CA ASN A 113 23.28 -13.60 -4.92
C ASN A 113 23.08 -14.49 -3.68
N CYS A 114 22.24 -15.52 -3.74
CA CYS A 114 22.19 -16.55 -2.70
C CYS A 114 23.29 -17.59 -2.90
N THR A 115 24.04 -17.94 -1.84
CA THR A 115 24.76 -19.22 -1.84
C THR A 115 23.74 -20.32 -1.53
N PRO A 116 23.69 -21.43 -2.30
CA PRO A 116 22.90 -22.57 -1.87
C PRO A 116 23.40 -22.99 -0.49
N ALA A 117 22.53 -22.94 0.51
CA ALA A 117 22.81 -23.56 1.80
C ALA A 117 23.08 -25.04 1.52
N ASN A 118 24.27 -25.53 1.85
CA ASN A 118 24.59 -26.96 1.77
C ASN A 118 23.71 -27.71 2.78
#